data_AF-A0ABC8R6D9-F1
#
_entry.id   AF-A0ABC8R6D9-F1
#
_cell.length_a   1.000
_cell.length_b   1.000
_cell.length_c   1.000
_cell.angle_alpha   90.00
_cell.angle_beta   90.00
_cell.angle_gamma   90.00
#
_symmetry.space_group_name_H-M   'P 1'
#
loop_
_entity.id
_entity.type
_entity.pdbx_description
1 polymer ?
#
loop_
_entity_poly.entity_id
_entity_poly.type
_entity_poly.pdbx_seq_one_letter_code
_entity_poly.pdbx_strand_id
1 'polypeptide(L)'
;MGIIVRNRRGQLADGRAKSIAALSSRFSEAAAVREACMMARSVQLQNAMIESDSAEIIHLSSTQIVPPWEIVVFIEDIKTNVRMLNLNLSKLPRTLNKPAH
;
A
#
# COMPACT_ATOMS: atom_id res chain seq x y z
N MET A 1 -10.02 -6.35 2.41
CA MET A 1 -8.90 -5.42 2.23
C MET A 1 -9.43 -4.01 2.42
N GLY A 2 -8.82 -3.25 3.34
CA GLY A 2 -9.20 -1.88 3.65
C GLY A 2 -8.06 -0.90 3.41
N ILE A 3 -8.41 0.32 3.03
CA ILE A 3 -7.49 1.44 2.82
C ILE A 3 -8.11 2.65 3.48
N ILE A 4 -7.30 3.42 4.19
CA ILE A 4 -7.70 4.65 4.84
C ILE A 4 -6.77 5.76 4.39
N VAL A 5 -7.35 6.89 4.00
CA VAL A 5 -6.62 8.11 3.67
C VAL A 5 -6.82 9.10 4.80
N ARG A 6 -5.72 9.62 5.35
CA ARG A 6 -5.74 10.66 6.38
C ARG A 6 -5.03 11.90 5.88
N ASN A 7 -5.49 13.06 6.32
CA ASN A 7 -4.75 14.30 6.12
C ASN A 7 -3.57 14.41 7.12
N ARG A 8 -2.75 15.45 7.00
CA ARG A 8 -1.59 15.69 7.89
C ARG A 8 -1.95 15.89 9.36
N ARG A 9 -3.22 16.18 9.69
CA ARG A 9 -3.73 16.29 11.06
C ARG A 9 -4.23 14.95 11.61
N GLY A 10 -4.07 13.86 10.85
CA GLY A 10 -4.56 12.54 11.21
C GLY A 10 -6.07 12.35 11.02
N GLN A 11 -6.78 13.32 10.45
CA GLN A 11 -8.21 13.23 10.23
C GLN A 11 -8.50 12.37 8.99
N LEU A 12 -9.55 11.55 9.07
CA LEU A 12 -10.03 10.75 7.95
C LEU A 12 -10.45 11.67 6.80
N ALA A 13 -9.86 11.48 5.63
CA ALA A 13 -10.19 12.19 4.41
C ALA A 13 -11.01 11.31 3.45
N ASP A 14 -10.64 10.03 3.36
CA ASP A 14 -11.31 9.05 2.50
C ASP A 14 -10.97 7.62 2.97
N GLY A 15 -11.62 6.62 2.40
CA GLY A 15 -11.28 5.22 2.60
C GLY A 15 -11.98 4.31 1.59
N ARG A 16 -11.41 3.12 1.39
CA ARG A 16 -12.00 2.10 0.51
C ARG A 16 -11.89 0.73 1.15
N ALA A 17 -13.00 0.00 1.13
CA ALA A 17 -13.03 -1.41 1.46
C ALA A 17 -13.38 -2.21 0.20
N LYS A 18 -12.66 -3.30 -0.03
CA LYS A 18 -12.91 -4.21 -1.15
C LYS A 18 -12.69 -5.66 -0.71
N SER A 19 -13.61 -6.52 -1.13
CA SER A 19 -13.45 -7.98 -1.05
C SER A 19 -12.62 -8.45 -2.23
N ILE A 20 -11.60 -9.26 -1.95
CA ILE A 20 -10.74 -9.88 -2.95
C ILE A 20 -10.66 -11.37 -2.66
N ALA A 21 -10.67 -12.19 -3.71
CA ALA A 21 -10.25 -13.58 -3.58
C ALA A 21 -8.72 -13.58 -3.58
N ALA A 22 -8.12 -13.81 -2.42
CA ALA A 22 -6.68 -13.85 -2.25
C ALA A 22 -6.23 -15.30 -2.04
N LEU A 23 -5.15 -15.69 -2.73
CA LEU A 23 -4.56 -17.02 -2.62
C LEU A 23 -3.71 -17.17 -1.36
N SER A 24 -3.25 -16.05 -0.79
CA SER A 24 -2.43 -16.00 0.42
C SER A 24 -2.59 -14.66 1.14
N SER A 25 -2.15 -14.60 2.40
CA SER A 25 -2.09 -13.32 3.14
C SER A 25 -1.15 -12.33 2.43
N ARG A 26 0.02 -12.78 1.99
CA ARG A 26 0.99 -11.97 1.24
C ARG A 26 0.37 -11.35 -0.02
N PHE A 27 -0.41 -12.15 -0.77
CA PHE A 27 -1.16 -11.65 -1.92
C PHE A 27 -2.12 -10.52 -1.52
N SER A 28 -2.90 -10.71 -0.45
CA SER A 28 -3.84 -9.69 0.01
C SER A 28 -3.19 -8.40 0.50
N GLU A 29 -2.04 -8.51 1.18
CA GLU A 29 -1.26 -7.36 1.66
C GLU A 29 -0.64 -6.59 0.48
N ALA A 30 -0.06 -7.31 -0.51
CA ALA A 30 0.48 -6.70 -1.72
C ALA A 30 -0.60 -5.98 -2.52
N ALA A 31 -1.78 -6.59 -2.66
CA ALA A 31 -2.93 -5.98 -3.31
C ALA A 31 -3.41 -4.72 -2.57
N ALA A 32 -3.37 -4.71 -1.23
CA ALA A 32 -3.76 -3.56 -0.41
C ALA A 32 -2.85 -2.35 -0.65
N VAL A 33 -1.54 -2.56 -0.62
CA VAL A 33 -0.57 -1.50 -0.85
C VAL A 33 -0.68 -0.96 -2.27
N ARG A 34 -0.84 -1.83 -3.27
CA ARG A 34 -1.06 -1.41 -4.66
C ARG A 34 -2.32 -0.57 -4.80
N GLU A 35 -3.42 -1.01 -4.22
CA GLU A 35 -4.69 -0.29 -4.31
C GLU A 35 -4.60 1.07 -3.59
N ALA A 36 -3.83 1.18 -2.50
CA ALA A 36 -3.54 2.47 -1.86
C ALA A 36 -2.76 3.41 -2.80
N CYS A 37 -1.77 2.90 -3.54
CA CYS A 37 -1.08 3.68 -4.58
C CYS A 37 -2.03 4.11 -5.71
N MET A 38 -2.92 3.22 -6.15
CA MET A 38 -3.91 3.53 -7.19
C MET A 38 -4.92 4.57 -6.71
N MET A 39 -5.32 4.52 -5.44
CA MET A 39 -6.15 5.54 -4.82
C MET A 39 -5.44 6.89 -4.83
N ALA A 40 -4.19 6.94 -4.37
CA ALA A 40 -3.36 8.16 -4.41
C ALA A 40 -3.27 8.72 -5.84
N ARG A 41 -3.09 7.86 -6.85
CA ARG A 41 -3.12 8.26 -8.26
C ARG A 41 -4.46 8.87 -8.67
N SER A 42 -5.57 8.23 -8.31
CA SER A 42 -6.92 8.64 -8.72
C SER A 42 -7.32 10.01 -8.17
N VAL A 43 -6.83 10.36 -6.97
CA VAL A 43 -7.05 11.66 -6.34
C VAL A 43 -5.87 12.63 -6.54
N GLN A 44 -4.93 12.30 -7.45
CA GLN A 44 -3.76 13.11 -7.79
C GLN A 44 -2.89 13.51 -6.58
N LEU A 45 -2.83 12.65 -5.56
CA LEU A 45 -1.97 12.85 -4.40
C LEU A 45 -0.51 12.62 -4.79
N GLN A 46 0.28 13.68 -4.67
CA GLN A 46 1.74 13.63 -4.78
C GLN A 46 2.36 13.81 -3.39
N ASN A 47 3.57 13.26 -3.19
CA ASN A 47 4.31 13.40 -1.93
C ASN A 47 3.55 12.87 -0.70
N ALA A 48 2.71 11.85 -0.90
CA ALA A 48 1.99 11.19 0.18
C ALA A 48 2.81 10.06 0.82
N MET A 49 2.44 9.68 2.04
CA MET A 49 2.98 8.52 2.74
C MET A 49 2.00 7.36 2.64
N ILE A 50 2.46 6.21 2.15
CA ILE A 50 1.73 4.94 2.20
C ILE A 50 2.28 4.13 3.36
N GLU A 51 1.38 3.74 4.26
CA GLU A 51 1.71 3.00 5.48
C GLU A 51 1.09 1.60 5.43
N SER A 52 1.86 0.58 5.83
CA SER A 52 1.37 -0.81 5.94
C SER A 52 2.06 -1.54 7.08
N ASP A 53 1.38 -2.51 7.71
CA ASP A 53 1.98 -3.41 8.69
C ASP A 53 2.76 -4.57 8.08
N SER A 54 2.68 -4.75 6.76
CA SER A 54 3.46 -5.74 6.03
C SER A 54 4.88 -5.25 5.76
N ALA A 55 5.79 -5.56 6.69
CA ALA A 55 7.22 -5.24 6.56
C ALA A 55 7.84 -5.81 5.27
N GLU A 56 7.39 -7.00 4.85
CA GLU A 56 7.85 -7.65 3.64
C GLU A 56 7.50 -6.84 2.39
N ILE A 57 6.24 -6.41 2.24
CA ILE A 57 5.79 -5.65 1.06
C ILE A 57 6.49 -4.29 1.00
N ILE A 58 6.62 -3.60 2.13
CA ILE A 58 7.37 -2.34 2.21
C ILE A 58 8.85 -2.55 1.81
N HIS A 59 9.48 -3.62 2.29
CA HIS A 59 10.88 -3.91 1.99
C HIS A 59 11.11 -4.26 0.51
N LEU A 60 10.29 -5.16 -0.06
CA LEU A 60 10.41 -5.55 -1.48
C LEU A 60 10.10 -4.38 -2.42
N SER A 61 9.19 -3.49 -2.04
CA SER A 61 8.85 -2.30 -2.82
C SER A 61 9.91 -1.19 -2.74
N SER A 62 10.73 -1.20 -1.70
CA SER A 62 11.78 -0.19 -1.47
C SER A 62 13.17 -0.64 -1.91
N THR A 63 13.31 -1.88 -2.38
CA THR A 63 14.60 -2.48 -2.77
C THR A 63 14.58 -2.99 -4.21
N GLN A 64 15.75 -3.41 -4.70
CA GLN A 64 15.90 -4.08 -5.99
C GLN A 64 15.83 -5.61 -5.89
N ILE A 65 15.42 -6.13 -4.72
CA ILE A 65 15.26 -7.58 -4.53
C ILE A 65 14.12 -8.07 -5.44
N VAL A 66 14.37 -9.20 -6.10
CA VAL A 66 13.37 -9.87 -6.94
C VAL A 66 12.27 -10.43 -6.03
N PRO A 67 11.01 -9.99 -6.18
CA PRO A 67 9.90 -10.51 -5.38
C PRO A 67 9.55 -11.96 -5.75
N PRO A 68 8.89 -12.70 -4.85
CA PRO A 68 8.24 -13.96 -5.20
C PRO A 68 7.29 -13.79 -6.38
N TRP A 69 7.23 -14.79 -7.27
CA TRP A 69 6.41 -14.76 -8.49
C TRP A 69 4.92 -14.48 -8.21
N GLU A 70 4.40 -14.91 -7.06
CA GLU A 70 3.00 -14.71 -6.66
C GLU A 70 2.61 -13.23 -6.47
N ILE A 71 3.58 -12.37 -6.14
CA ILE A 71 3.34 -10.95 -5.85
C ILE A 71 4.14 -10.00 -6.74
N VAL A 72 4.95 -10.53 -7.67
CA VAL A 72 5.86 -9.72 -8.50
C VAL A 72 5.13 -8.60 -9.24
N VAL A 73 3.96 -8.88 -9.81
CA VAL A 73 3.15 -7.88 -10.52
C VAL A 73 2.71 -6.75 -9.60
N PHE A 74 2.31 -7.06 -8.36
CA PHE A 74 1.93 -6.03 -7.40
C PHE A 74 3.12 -5.16 -7.01
N ILE A 75 4.28 -5.78 -6.74
CA ILE A 75 5.47 -5.03 -6.32
C ILE A 75 5.98 -4.12 -7.42
N GLU A 76 6.01 -4.57 -8.68
CA GLU A 76 6.43 -3.72 -9.79
C GLU A 76 5.45 -2.57 -10.06
N ASP A 77 4.14 -2.80 -9.92
CA ASP A 77 3.14 -1.74 -9.97
C ASP A 77 3.31 -0.73 -8.82
N ILE A 78 3.57 -1.20 -7.60
CA ILE A 78 3.84 -0.33 -6.44
C ILE A 78 5.07 0.54 -6.71
N LYS A 79 6.20 -0.07 -7.09
CA LYS A 79 7.45 0.65 -7.43
C LYS A 79 7.21 1.72 -8.49
N THR A 80 6.45 1.39 -9.53
CA THR A 80 6.12 2.32 -10.61
C THR A 80 5.33 3.51 -10.09
N ASN A 81 4.24 3.27 -9.34
CA ASN A 81 3.41 4.36 -8.82
C ASN A 81 4.15 5.20 -7.76
N VAL A 82 4.96 4.57 -6.92
CA VAL A 82 5.82 5.25 -5.93
C VAL A 82 6.75 6.25 -6.62
N ARG A 83 7.43 5.83 -7.69
CA ARG A 83 8.31 6.72 -8.47
C ARG A 83 7.53 7.81 -9.20
N MET A 84 6.42 7.46 -9.85
CA MET A 84 5.62 8.40 -10.64
C MET A 84 4.96 9.51 -9.81
N LEU A 85 4.52 9.19 -8.58
CA LEU A 85 3.79 10.11 -7.71
C LEU A 85 4.66 10.68 -6.57
N ASN A 86 5.94 10.34 -6.54
CA ASN A 86 6.88 10.64 -5.46
C ASN A 86 6.33 10.25 -4.08
N LEU A 87 5.80 9.03 -3.96
CA LEU A 87 5.26 8.51 -2.71
C LEU A 87 6.39 8.04 -1.79
N ASN A 88 6.15 8.10 -0.49
CA ASN A 88 7.00 7.47 0.49
C ASN A 88 6.32 6.20 1.02
N LEU A 89 7.11 5.17 1.30
CA LEU A 89 6.64 3.94 1.91
C LEU A 89 7.14 3.87 3.35
N SER A 90 6.26 3.55 4.29
CA SER A 90 6.63 3.36 5.69
C SER A 90 5.94 2.14 6.29
N LYS A 91 6.64 1.53 7.24
CA LYS A 91 6.08 0.46 8.06
C LYS A 91 5.29 1.08 9.21
N LEU A 92 4.10 0.56 9.46
CA LEU A 92 3.27 0.93 10.60
C LEU A 92 3.05 -0.28 11.52
N PRO A 93 3.15 -0.14 12.85
CA PRO A 93 2.74 -1.19 13.78
C PRO A 93 1.27 -1.57 13.56
N ARG A 94 0.96 -2.88 13.61
CA ARG A 94 -0.40 -3.40 13.42
C ARG A 94 -1.43 -2.79 14.39
N THR A 95 -1.01 -2.40 15.59
CA THR A 95 -1.85 -1.70 16.58
C THR A 95 -2.38 -0.36 16.07
N LEU A 96 -1.62 0.31 15.21
CA LEU A 96 -1.98 1.58 14.58
C LEU A 96 -2.68 1.39 13.22
N ASN A 97 -2.56 0.20 12.61
CA ASN A 97 -3.24 -0.17 11.37
C ASN A 97 -4.61 -0.85 11.57
N LYS A 98 -5.09 -0.99 12.82
CA LYS A 98 -6.38 -1.64 13.13
C LYS A 98 -7.56 -1.13 12.28
N PRO A 99 -7.70 0.18 12.00
CA PRO A 99 -8.85 0.65 11.23
C PRO A 99 -8.89 0.16 9.77
N ALA A 100 -7.77 -0.29 9.21
CA ALA A 100 -7.68 -0.74 7.82
C ALA A 100 -7.71 -2.28 7.64
N HIS A 101 -7.56 -3.04 8.73
CA HIS A 101 -7.78 -4.49 8.77
C HIS A 101 -9.27 -4.81 8.78
#